data_AF-A0A6I9N2J0-F1
#
_entry.id   AF-A0A6I9N2J0-F1
#
_cell.length_a   1.000
_cell.length_b   1.000
_cell.length_c   1.000
_cell.angle_alpha   90.00
_cell.angle_beta   90.00
_cell.angle_gamma   90.00
#
_symmetry.space_group_name_H-M   'P 1'
#
loop_
_entity.id
_entity.type
_entity.pdbx_description
1 polymer ?
#
loop_
_entity_poly.entity_id
_entity_poly.type
_entity_poly.pdbx_seq_one_letter_code
_entity_poly.pdbx_strand_id
1 'polypeptide(L)'
;MKRNCLQVRPDIDEAMIEHERRGRTAVLVAVDNTLCAMIAIADTVKPEAELAVHTLLSMGLEVVLMTGDNSKTARAIAAQVGIRKVFAEVLPSHKVAKVEQLQQAGKIVAMVGDGVNDSPALAMADVGIAIGTGTDVAIEAADVVLIRNDLLDVVGSIDLSKKTVRRIRINFVFALIYNLVGIPIAAGVFLPIGLVLQPWMGSAAMALSSVSVVLSSLLLKCYTKPTAEKLEARLGNSRRPGSLSDVSVHIGMGEMRRPSPRLSLLDRIVNYSRASINSLRSDKHSLNSLVLSEPDKHSLLVEEARCEEEFC
;
A
#
# COMPACT_ATOMS: atom_id res chain seq x y z
N MET A 1 -35.27 -9.88 -8.78
CA MET A 1 -36.31 -10.81 -9.30
C MET A 1 -36.86 -11.76 -8.25
N LYS A 2 -36.05 -12.55 -7.51
CA LYS A 2 -36.56 -13.45 -6.45
C LYS A 2 -37.37 -12.77 -5.34
N ARG A 3 -36.99 -11.55 -4.92
CA ARG A 3 -37.77 -10.74 -3.96
C ARG A 3 -39.18 -10.36 -4.45
N ASN A 4 -39.39 -10.31 -5.76
CA ASN A 4 -40.67 -9.91 -6.37
C ASN A 4 -41.42 -11.12 -6.97
N CYS A 5 -41.04 -12.35 -6.62
CA CYS A 5 -41.65 -13.59 -7.13
C CYS A 5 -41.72 -13.73 -8.66
N LEU A 6 -40.82 -13.05 -9.38
CA LEU A 6 -40.75 -13.13 -10.83
C LEU A 6 -39.95 -14.36 -11.27
N GLN A 7 -40.57 -15.23 -12.07
CA GLN A 7 -39.89 -16.37 -12.67
C GLN A 7 -38.98 -15.90 -13.80
N VAL A 8 -37.68 -16.09 -13.62
CA VAL A 8 -36.68 -15.91 -14.68
C VAL A 8 -36.61 -17.23 -15.44
N ARG A 9 -36.86 -17.18 -16.75
CA ARG A 9 -36.74 -18.37 -17.60
C ARG A 9 -35.27 -18.83 -17.67
N PRO A 10 -35.00 -20.14 -17.78
CA PRO A 10 -33.64 -20.68 -17.74
C PRO A 10 -32.75 -20.20 -18.90
N ASP A 11 -33.32 -19.92 -20.08
CA ASP A 11 -32.61 -19.35 -21.23
C ASP A 11 -32.08 -17.93 -20.94
N ILE A 12 -32.84 -17.13 -20.18
CA ILE A 12 -32.43 -15.77 -19.81
C ILE A 12 -31.39 -15.80 -18.68
N ASP A 13 -31.52 -16.74 -17.74
CA ASP A 13 -30.53 -16.93 -16.68
C ASP A 13 -29.17 -17.36 -17.26
N GLU A 14 -29.18 -18.24 -18.27
CA GLU A 14 -27.96 -18.64 -18.99
C GLU A 14 -27.33 -17.47 -19.77
N ALA A 15 -28.14 -16.66 -20.46
CA ALA A 15 -27.67 -15.47 -21.15
C ALA A 15 -27.08 -14.42 -20.18
N MET A 16 -27.71 -14.25 -19.01
CA MET A 16 -27.21 -13.38 -17.93
C MET A 16 -25.85 -13.85 -17.44
N ILE A 17 -25.69 -15.15 -17.16
CA ILE A 17 -24.43 -15.75 -16.72
C ILE A 17 -23.33 -15.57 -17.77
N GLU A 18 -23.64 -15.73 -19.06
CA GLU A 18 -22.65 -15.56 -20.14
C GLU A 18 -22.22 -14.08 -20.27
N HIS A 19 -23.13 -13.12 -20.10
CA HIS A 19 -22.77 -11.70 -20.05
C HIS A 19 -21.90 -11.37 -18.83
N GLU A 20 -22.25 -11.87 -17.65
CA GLU A 20 -21.43 -11.70 -16.43
C GLU A 20 -20.04 -12.34 -16.59
N ARG A 21 -19.94 -13.51 -17.23
CA ARG A 21 -18.66 -14.17 -17.52
C ARG A 21 -17.77 -13.37 -18.45
N ARG A 22 -18.36 -12.56 -19.34
CA ARG A 22 -17.67 -11.62 -20.21
C ARG A 22 -17.31 -10.30 -19.53
N GLY A 23 -17.56 -10.16 -18.22
CA GLY A 23 -17.27 -8.93 -17.48
C GLY A 23 -18.31 -7.84 -17.69
N ARG A 24 -19.56 -8.19 -18.03
CA ARG A 24 -20.65 -7.23 -18.21
C ARG A 24 -21.64 -7.37 -17.06
N THR A 25 -22.08 -6.24 -16.51
CA THR A 25 -23.15 -6.20 -15.53
C THR A 25 -24.48 -6.35 -16.25
N ALA A 26 -25.14 -7.49 -16.06
CA ALA A 26 -26.44 -7.77 -16.62
C ALA A 26 -27.56 -7.34 -15.66
N VAL A 27 -28.41 -6.41 -16.11
CA VAL A 27 -29.56 -5.89 -15.37
C VAL A 27 -30.84 -6.38 -16.02
N LEU A 28 -31.68 -7.08 -15.25
CA LEU A 28 -32.98 -7.55 -15.68
C LEU A 28 -34.04 -6.48 -15.41
N VAL A 29 -34.86 -6.14 -16.42
CA VAL A 29 -35.93 -5.17 -16.34
C VAL A 29 -37.28 -5.88 -16.46
N ALA A 30 -38.17 -5.63 -15.50
CA ALA A 30 -39.53 -6.14 -15.50
C ALA A 30 -40.53 -5.00 -15.32
N VAL A 31 -41.63 -5.04 -16.06
CA VAL A 31 -42.76 -4.10 -15.99
C VAL A 31 -44.02 -4.93 -15.75
N ASP A 32 -44.87 -4.53 -14.80
CA ASP A 32 -46.12 -5.23 -14.47
C ASP A 32 -45.96 -6.74 -14.29
N ASN A 33 -44.98 -7.14 -13.47
CA ASN A 33 -44.62 -8.55 -13.24
C ASN A 33 -44.28 -9.36 -14.51
N THR A 34 -43.94 -8.69 -15.60
CA THR A 34 -43.49 -9.32 -16.84
C THR A 34 -42.05 -8.92 -17.10
N LEU A 35 -41.18 -9.89 -17.35
CA LEU A 35 -39.80 -9.61 -17.71
C LEU A 35 -39.75 -9.09 -19.15
N CYS A 36 -39.33 -7.84 -19.34
CA CYS A 36 -39.40 -7.15 -20.63
C CYS A 36 -38.05 -7.11 -21.35
N ALA A 37 -36.94 -6.95 -20.62
CA ALA A 37 -35.62 -6.79 -21.21
C ALA A 37 -34.49 -7.22 -20.28
N MET A 38 -33.32 -7.50 -20.88
CA MET A 38 -32.04 -7.62 -20.21
C MET A 38 -31.10 -6.58 -20.82
N ILE A 39 -30.51 -5.75 -19.96
CA ILE A 39 -29.55 -4.71 -20.36
C ILE A 39 -28.18 -5.16 -19.85
N ALA A 40 -27.23 -5.37 -20.75
CA ALA A 40 -25.86 -5.69 -20.41
C ALA A 40 -24.99 -4.43 -20.52
N ILE A 41 -24.48 -3.94 -19.40
CA ILE A 41 -23.61 -2.77 -19.30
C ILE A 41 -22.18 -3.28 -19.11
N ALA A 42 -21.23 -2.76 -19.88
CA ALA A 42 -19.83 -3.17 -19.78
C ALA A 42 -18.97 -1.95 -19.52
N ASP A 43 -18.19 -1.98 -18.44
CA ASP A 43 -17.06 -1.09 -18.29
C ASP A 43 -15.89 -1.65 -19.09
N THR A 44 -15.51 -0.92 -20.13
CA THR A 44 -14.36 -1.30 -20.96
C THR A 44 -13.08 -0.99 -20.21
N VAL A 45 -12.24 -2.01 -20.08
CA VAL A 45 -10.88 -1.86 -19.57
C VAL A 45 -10.10 -0.93 -20.50
N LYS A 46 -9.33 0.00 -19.92
CA LYS A 46 -8.42 0.87 -20.67
C LYS A 46 -7.39 0.04 -21.45
N PRO A 47 -7.09 0.37 -22.72
CA PRO A 47 -6.17 -0.43 -23.53
C PRO A 47 -4.76 -0.52 -22.91
N GLU A 48 -4.33 0.52 -22.20
CA GLU A 48 -3.04 0.56 -21.51
C GLU A 48 -2.99 -0.23 -20.19
N ALA A 49 -4.12 -0.73 -19.68
CA ALA A 49 -4.20 -1.35 -18.36
C ALA A 49 -3.39 -2.66 -18.26
N GLU A 50 -3.50 -3.54 -19.27
CA GLU A 50 -2.71 -4.79 -19.32
C GLU A 50 -1.22 -4.46 -19.25
N LEU A 51 -0.77 -3.51 -20.08
CA LEU A 51 0.63 -3.08 -20.14
C LEU A 51 1.11 -2.50 -18.80
N ALA A 52 0.29 -1.66 -18.17
CA ALA A 52 0.60 -1.04 -16.88
C ALA A 52 0.75 -2.10 -15.78
N VAL A 53 -0.22 -3.01 -15.63
CA VAL A 53 -0.21 -4.07 -14.62
C VAL A 53 1.00 -4.97 -14.81
N HIS A 54 1.24 -5.43 -16.04
CA HIS A 54 2.40 -6.27 -16.35
C HIS A 54 3.72 -5.58 -16.04
N THR A 55 3.84 -4.29 -16.33
CA THR A 55 5.04 -3.52 -16.01
C THR A 55 5.23 -3.41 -14.50
N LEU A 56 4.18 -3.11 -13.73
CA LEU A 56 4.24 -3.07 -12.26
C LEU A 56 4.67 -4.42 -11.66
N LEU A 57 4.12 -5.52 -12.17
CA LEU A 57 4.52 -6.87 -11.77
C LEU A 57 6.00 -7.14 -12.10
N SER A 58 6.47 -6.73 -13.29
CA SER A 58 7.89 -6.86 -13.67
C SER A 58 8.85 -6.02 -12.83
N MET A 59 8.35 -4.92 -12.25
CA MET A 59 9.08 -4.08 -11.29
C MET A 59 9.16 -4.70 -9.88
N GLY A 60 8.61 -5.90 -9.70
CA GLY A 60 8.57 -6.64 -8.43
C GLY A 60 7.46 -6.21 -7.49
N LEU A 61 6.45 -5.48 -7.98
CA LEU A 61 5.31 -5.02 -7.18
C LEU A 61 4.19 -6.05 -7.21
N GLU A 62 3.42 -6.12 -6.13
CA GLU A 62 2.18 -6.89 -6.07
C GLU A 62 1.01 -5.97 -6.43
N VAL A 63 0.21 -6.37 -7.41
CA VAL A 63 -0.98 -5.62 -7.85
C VAL A 63 -2.23 -6.31 -7.33
N VAL A 64 -3.12 -5.53 -6.72
CA VAL A 64 -4.40 -5.98 -6.15
C VAL A 64 -5.51 -5.10 -6.73
N LEU A 65 -6.59 -5.72 -7.22
CA LEU A 65 -7.79 -5.01 -7.68
C LEU A 65 -8.79 -4.92 -6.52
N MET A 66 -9.31 -3.72 -6.21
CA MET A 66 -10.40 -3.51 -5.26
C MET A 66 -11.57 -2.84 -5.97
N THR A 67 -12.73 -3.51 -6.06
CA THR A 67 -13.92 -2.98 -6.73
C THR A 67 -15.21 -3.25 -5.95
N GLY A 68 -16.17 -2.33 -6.07
CA GLY A 68 -17.53 -2.50 -5.59
C GLY A 68 -18.39 -3.40 -6.49
N ASP A 69 -17.91 -3.77 -7.67
CA ASP A 69 -18.64 -4.62 -8.62
C ASP A 69 -18.77 -6.06 -8.16
N ASN A 70 -19.69 -6.77 -8.81
CA ASN A 70 -19.90 -8.21 -8.64
C ASN A 70 -18.60 -8.99 -8.86
N SER A 71 -18.37 -9.98 -7.99
CA SER A 71 -17.24 -10.91 -8.04
C SER A 71 -16.98 -11.56 -9.41
N LYS A 72 -18.02 -11.86 -10.19
CA LYS A 72 -17.87 -12.43 -11.55
C LYS A 72 -17.27 -11.42 -12.52
N THR A 73 -17.79 -10.19 -12.53
CA THR A 73 -17.30 -9.09 -13.36
C THR A 73 -15.85 -8.75 -13.00
N ALA A 74 -15.57 -8.60 -11.71
CA ALA A 74 -14.24 -8.31 -11.20
C ALA A 74 -13.21 -9.39 -11.59
N ARG A 75 -13.61 -10.67 -11.56
CA ARG A 75 -12.77 -11.79 -12.01
C ARG A 75 -12.45 -11.70 -13.50
N ALA A 76 -13.45 -11.42 -14.32
CA ALA A 76 -13.30 -11.34 -15.77
C ALA A 76 -12.35 -10.19 -16.15
N ILE A 77 -12.49 -9.02 -15.52
CA ILE A 77 -11.61 -7.87 -15.73
C ILE A 77 -10.19 -8.19 -15.27
N ALA A 78 -10.03 -8.71 -14.05
CA ALA A 78 -8.71 -9.06 -13.51
C ALA A 78 -7.96 -10.09 -14.38
N ALA A 79 -8.69 -11.06 -14.92
CA ALA A 79 -8.14 -12.04 -15.86
C ALA A 79 -7.65 -11.39 -17.16
N GLN A 80 -8.37 -10.39 -17.69
CA GLN A 80 -7.97 -9.68 -18.91
C GLN A 80 -6.67 -8.88 -18.72
N VAL A 81 -6.48 -8.27 -17.54
CA VAL A 81 -5.29 -7.44 -17.26
C VAL A 81 -4.15 -8.18 -16.53
N GLY A 82 -4.35 -9.44 -16.15
CA GLY A 82 -3.33 -10.25 -15.47
C GLY A 82 -3.18 -10.00 -13.96
N ILE A 83 -4.23 -9.52 -13.28
CA ILE A 83 -4.24 -9.32 -11.82
C ILE A 83 -4.60 -10.62 -11.11
N ARG A 84 -3.75 -11.06 -10.17
CA ARG A 84 -3.93 -12.33 -9.43
C ARG A 84 -4.80 -12.23 -8.17
N LYS A 85 -4.93 -11.03 -7.58
CA LYS A 85 -5.66 -10.82 -6.33
C LYS A 85 -6.73 -9.76 -6.53
N VAL A 86 -7.97 -10.14 -6.26
CA VAL A 86 -9.14 -9.28 -6.43
C VAL A 86 -9.97 -9.29 -5.13
N PHE A 87 -10.38 -8.11 -4.70
CA PHE A 87 -11.41 -7.91 -3.68
C PHE A 87 -12.62 -7.26 -4.35
N ALA A 88 -13.70 -8.02 -4.47
CA ALA A 88 -14.94 -7.61 -5.12
C ALA A 88 -16.04 -7.34 -4.10
N GLU A 89 -17.07 -6.61 -4.51
CA GLU A 89 -18.20 -6.23 -3.66
C GLU A 89 -17.75 -5.53 -2.36
N VAL A 90 -16.71 -4.67 -2.47
CA VAL A 90 -16.17 -3.93 -1.32
C VAL A 90 -16.85 -2.57 -1.15
N LEU A 91 -17.22 -2.25 0.10
CA LEU A 91 -17.66 -0.92 0.50
C LEU A 91 -16.45 0.02 0.66
N PRO A 92 -16.64 1.35 0.60
CA PRO A 92 -15.56 2.31 0.84
C PRO A 92 -14.81 2.07 2.16
N SER A 93 -15.54 1.76 3.24
CA SER A 93 -14.96 1.41 4.55
C SER A 93 -14.09 0.15 4.51
N HIS A 94 -14.45 -0.83 3.68
CA HIS A 94 -13.66 -2.05 3.51
C HIS A 94 -12.37 -1.81 2.74
N LYS A 95 -12.33 -0.82 1.83
CA LYS A 95 -11.10 -0.43 1.13
C LYS A 95 -10.06 0.09 2.14
N VAL A 96 -10.48 0.98 3.04
CA VAL A 96 -9.62 1.52 4.11
C VAL A 96 -9.09 0.41 5.01
N ALA A 97 -9.98 -0.45 5.53
CA ALA A 97 -9.58 -1.56 6.39
C ALA A 97 -8.62 -2.55 5.69
N LYS A 98 -8.76 -2.73 4.37
CA LYS A 98 -7.86 -3.58 3.59
C LYS A 98 -6.48 -2.96 3.43
N VAL A 99 -6.40 -1.65 3.17
CA VAL A 99 -5.14 -0.91 3.11
C VAL A 99 -4.40 -1.02 4.45
N GLU A 100 -5.10 -0.75 5.55
CA GLU A 100 -4.55 -0.87 6.90
C GLU A 100 -4.06 -2.30 7.19
N GLN A 101 -4.82 -3.32 6.80
CA GLN A 101 -4.43 -4.72 6.96
C GLN A 101 -3.14 -5.05 6.19
N LEU A 102 -2.98 -4.52 4.98
CA LEU A 102 -1.77 -4.73 4.16
C LEU A 102 -0.56 -4.01 4.78
N GLN A 103 -0.76 -2.83 5.35
CA GLN A 103 0.27 -2.09 6.09
C GLN A 103 0.70 -2.83 7.36
N GLN A 104 -0.26 -3.35 8.14
CA GLN A 104 0.01 -4.18 9.32
C GLN A 104 0.76 -5.47 8.97
N ALA A 105 0.62 -5.98 7.75
CA ALA A 105 1.42 -7.10 7.23
C ALA A 105 2.86 -6.69 6.82
N GLY A 106 3.27 -5.45 7.07
CA GLY A 106 4.60 -4.91 6.77
C GLY A 106 4.79 -4.51 5.31
N LYS A 107 3.72 -4.37 4.53
CA LYS A 107 3.80 -3.89 3.15
C LYS A 107 3.65 -2.38 3.09
N ILE A 108 4.40 -1.75 2.19
CA ILE A 108 4.18 -0.36 1.81
C ILE A 108 3.12 -0.36 0.70
N VAL A 109 2.01 0.31 0.92
CA VAL A 109 0.82 0.27 0.07
C VAL A 109 0.70 1.58 -0.70
N ALA A 110 0.70 1.48 -2.03
CA ALA A 110 0.26 2.57 -2.89
C ALA A 110 -1.19 2.31 -3.34
N MET A 111 -2.09 3.25 -3.09
CA MET A 111 -3.49 3.21 -3.52
C MET A 111 -3.65 4.07 -4.76
N VAL A 112 -4.36 3.56 -5.77
CA VAL A 112 -4.66 4.29 -7.00
C VAL A 112 -6.18 4.37 -7.16
N GLY A 113 -6.73 5.57 -7.37
CA GLY A 113 -8.16 5.78 -7.51
C GLY A 113 -8.49 7.11 -8.21
N ASP A 114 -9.75 7.30 -8.56
CA ASP A 114 -10.21 8.46 -9.35
C ASP A 114 -11.40 9.21 -8.71
N GLY A 115 -12.00 8.68 -7.64
CA GLY A 115 -13.27 9.20 -7.11
C GLY A 115 -13.34 9.42 -5.59
N VAL A 116 -14.44 10.05 -5.18
CA VAL A 116 -14.83 10.33 -3.78
C VAL A 116 -14.86 9.05 -2.92
N ASN A 117 -15.26 7.93 -3.52
CA ASN A 117 -15.36 6.63 -2.82
C ASN A 117 -13.98 6.08 -2.41
N ASP A 118 -12.92 6.53 -3.08
CA ASP A 118 -11.55 6.08 -2.85
C ASP A 118 -10.75 7.05 -2.01
N SER A 119 -11.20 8.30 -1.85
CA SER A 119 -10.52 9.33 -1.06
C SER A 119 -10.11 8.88 0.35
N PRO A 120 -10.97 8.19 1.15
CA PRO A 120 -10.55 7.72 2.47
C PRO A 120 -9.44 6.66 2.42
N ALA A 121 -9.43 5.83 1.38
CA ALA A 121 -8.43 4.78 1.22
C ALA A 121 -7.13 5.31 0.58
N LEU A 122 -7.22 6.36 -0.25
CA LEU A 122 -6.07 7.14 -0.74
C LEU A 122 -5.33 7.79 0.42
N ALA A 123 -6.05 8.44 1.34
CA ALA A 123 -5.47 9.08 2.51
C ALA A 123 -4.87 8.10 3.54
N MET A 124 -5.37 6.85 3.58
CA MET A 124 -4.84 5.81 4.48
C MET A 124 -3.58 5.13 3.93
N ALA A 125 -3.39 5.13 2.61
CA ALA A 125 -2.25 4.48 1.97
C ALA A 125 -0.93 5.19 2.30
N ASP A 126 0.19 4.48 2.19
CA ASP A 126 1.52 5.11 2.33
C ASP A 126 1.80 6.09 1.19
N VAL A 127 1.20 5.84 0.02
CA VAL A 127 1.18 6.75 -1.12
C VAL A 127 -0.20 6.69 -1.80
N GLY A 128 -0.97 7.77 -1.73
CA GLY A 128 -2.20 7.95 -2.49
C GLY A 128 -1.93 8.53 -3.88
N ILE A 129 -2.41 7.88 -4.93
CA ILE A 129 -2.28 8.33 -6.33
C ILE A 129 -3.67 8.55 -6.93
N ALA A 130 -4.02 9.80 -7.22
CA ALA A 130 -5.22 10.16 -7.94
C ALA A 130 -4.98 10.17 -9.46
N ILE A 131 -5.92 9.64 -10.26
CA ILE A 131 -5.86 9.66 -11.73
C ILE A 131 -6.88 10.61 -12.35
N GLY A 132 -6.44 11.39 -13.34
CA GLY A 132 -7.28 12.22 -14.20
C GLY A 132 -7.79 13.48 -13.50
N THR A 133 -8.93 13.98 -13.98
CA THR A 133 -9.73 15.01 -13.30
C THR A 133 -10.52 14.37 -12.16
N GLY A 134 -9.81 13.70 -11.24
CA GLY A 134 -10.44 13.11 -10.07
C GLY A 134 -11.28 14.16 -9.35
N THR A 135 -12.31 13.72 -8.64
CA THR A 135 -13.14 14.66 -7.85
C THR A 135 -12.25 15.48 -6.91
N ASP A 136 -12.61 16.73 -6.60
CA ASP A 136 -11.78 17.61 -5.74
C ASP A 136 -11.37 16.92 -4.43
N VAL A 137 -12.26 16.09 -3.87
CA VAL A 137 -12.01 15.29 -2.66
C VAL A 137 -10.87 14.28 -2.84
N ALA A 138 -10.73 13.67 -4.02
CA ALA A 138 -9.65 12.73 -4.33
C ALA A 138 -8.30 13.45 -4.56
N ILE A 139 -8.33 14.68 -5.10
CA ILE A 139 -7.14 15.51 -5.30
C ILE A 139 -6.58 15.95 -3.94
N GLU A 140 -7.43 16.40 -3.02
CA GLU A 140 -7.01 16.81 -1.67
C GLU A 140 -6.53 15.63 -0.80
N ALA A 141 -7.02 14.42 -1.07
CA ALA A 141 -6.66 13.22 -0.30
C ALA A 141 -5.40 12.50 -0.81
N ALA A 142 -4.90 12.81 -2.00
CA ALA A 142 -3.80 12.07 -2.64
C ALA A 142 -2.46 12.81 -2.57
N ASP A 143 -1.37 12.05 -2.38
CA ASP A 143 0.00 12.57 -2.41
C ASP A 143 0.49 12.89 -3.82
N VAL A 144 -0.03 12.16 -4.83
CA VAL A 144 0.33 12.30 -6.23
C VAL A 144 -0.91 12.41 -7.08
N VAL A 145 -1.01 13.48 -7.87
CA VAL A 145 -2.14 13.72 -8.78
C VAL A 145 -1.66 13.62 -10.22
N LEU A 146 -2.19 12.66 -10.96
CA LEU A 146 -1.88 12.45 -12.38
C LEU A 146 -2.92 13.19 -13.22
N ILE A 147 -2.51 14.25 -13.90
CA ILE A 147 -3.41 15.12 -14.68
C ILE A 147 -4.06 14.38 -15.84
N ARG A 148 -3.33 13.44 -16.48
CA ARG A 148 -3.83 12.67 -17.61
C ARG A 148 -4.53 11.41 -17.12
N ASN A 149 -5.57 11.01 -17.85
CA ASN A 149 -6.28 9.76 -17.57
C ASN A 149 -5.59 8.55 -18.23
N ASP A 150 -4.28 8.40 -18.01
CA ASP A 150 -3.40 7.34 -18.57
C ASP A 150 -2.78 6.52 -17.42
N LEU A 151 -3.07 5.22 -17.37
CA LEU A 151 -2.53 4.32 -16.33
C LEU A 151 -1.01 4.15 -16.39
N LEU A 152 -0.38 4.41 -17.55
CA LEU A 152 1.08 4.37 -17.69
C LEU A 152 1.76 5.50 -16.91
N ASP A 153 1.05 6.57 -16.55
CA ASP A 153 1.61 7.62 -15.69
C ASP A 153 1.86 7.12 -14.25
N VAL A 154 1.08 6.14 -13.77
CA VAL A 154 1.36 5.47 -12.48
C VAL A 154 2.68 4.70 -12.53
N VAL A 155 2.92 3.99 -13.64
CA VAL A 155 4.21 3.32 -13.86
C VAL A 155 5.34 4.33 -13.95
N GLY A 156 5.10 5.43 -14.68
CA GLY A 156 6.06 6.51 -14.88
C GLY A 156 6.45 7.22 -13.57
N SER A 157 5.50 7.45 -12.67
CA SER A 157 5.76 8.09 -11.38
C SER A 157 6.60 7.20 -10.46
N ILE A 158 6.33 5.90 -10.43
CA ILE A 158 7.13 4.93 -9.67
C ILE A 158 8.54 4.78 -10.27
N ASP A 159 8.68 4.68 -11.59
CA ASP A 159 10.00 4.60 -12.25
C ASP A 159 10.83 5.87 -12.01
N LEU A 160 10.19 7.04 -12.10
CA LEU A 160 10.81 8.32 -11.81
C LEU A 160 11.29 8.36 -10.35
N SER A 161 10.43 8.01 -9.40
CA SER A 161 10.78 7.95 -7.96
C SER A 161 11.99 7.05 -7.72
N LYS A 162 12.00 5.83 -8.28
CA LYS A 162 13.13 4.90 -8.15
C LYS A 162 14.44 5.49 -8.70
N LYS A 163 14.40 6.18 -9.85
CA LYS A 163 15.59 6.82 -10.43
C LYS A 163 16.05 8.02 -9.62
N THR A 164 15.13 8.82 -9.09
CA THR A 164 15.45 9.95 -8.21
C THR A 164 16.10 9.47 -6.93
N VAL A 165 15.54 8.46 -6.25
CA VAL A 165 16.12 7.89 -5.02
C VAL A 165 17.50 7.27 -5.31
N ARG A 166 17.68 6.60 -6.45
CA ARG A 166 19.00 6.09 -6.85
C ARG A 166 20.03 7.21 -6.99
N ARG A 167 19.67 8.34 -7.60
CA ARG A 167 20.53 9.53 -7.71
C ARG A 167 20.87 10.13 -6.36
N ILE A 168 19.88 10.27 -5.48
CA ILE A 168 20.07 10.76 -4.11
C ILE A 168 21.06 9.86 -3.35
N ARG A 169 20.90 8.53 -3.43
CA ARG A 169 21.83 7.58 -2.80
C ARG A 169 23.25 7.71 -3.32
N ILE A 170 23.44 7.86 -4.64
CA ILE A 170 24.75 8.06 -5.24
C ILE A 170 25.39 9.36 -4.74
N ASN A 171 24.64 10.47 -4.78
CA ASN A 171 25.10 11.77 -4.29
C ASN A 171 25.47 11.71 -2.79
N PHE A 172 24.65 11.02 -1.98
CA PHE A 172 24.91 10.83 -0.56
C PHE A 172 26.17 9.98 -0.31
N VAL A 173 26.38 8.91 -1.06
CA VAL A 173 27.60 8.09 -0.96
C VAL A 173 28.84 8.91 -1.28
N PHE A 174 28.81 9.74 -2.33
CA PHE A 174 29.93 10.65 -2.62
C PHE A 174 30.17 11.62 -1.46
N ALA A 175 29.13 12.30 -0.96
CA ALA A 175 29.25 13.21 0.17
C ALA A 175 29.82 12.54 1.43
N LEU A 176 29.40 11.31 1.71
CA LEU A 176 29.91 10.52 2.84
C LEU A 176 31.40 10.18 2.65
N ILE A 177 31.82 9.73 1.47
CA ILE A 177 33.23 9.41 1.17
C ILE A 177 34.11 10.65 1.36
N TYR A 178 33.69 11.81 0.85
CA TYR A 178 34.45 13.05 1.01
C TYR A 178 34.64 13.42 2.48
N ASN A 179 33.59 13.35 3.29
CA ASN A 179 33.67 13.66 4.71
C ASN A 179 34.48 12.61 5.49
N LEU A 180 34.32 11.33 5.15
CA LEU A 180 35.04 10.23 5.79
C LEU A 180 36.56 10.33 5.55
N VAL A 181 36.99 10.82 4.39
CA VAL A 181 38.40 11.06 4.07
C VAL A 181 38.87 12.41 4.62
N GLY A 182 38.04 13.45 4.53
CA GLY A 182 38.39 14.81 4.95
C GLY A 182 38.61 14.95 6.45
N ILE A 183 37.77 14.31 7.28
CA ILE A 183 37.85 14.42 8.75
C ILE A 183 39.19 13.87 9.30
N PRO A 184 39.64 12.64 8.97
CA PRO A 184 40.93 12.13 9.42
C PRO A 184 42.13 12.96 8.94
N ILE A 185 42.07 13.49 7.70
CA ILE A 185 43.13 14.35 7.18
C ILE A 185 43.18 15.66 7.96
N ALA A 186 42.03 16.29 8.22
CA ALA A 186 41.96 17.51 9.04
C ALA A 186 42.35 17.26 10.50
N ALA A 187 42.05 16.09 11.05
CA ALA A 187 42.43 15.67 12.39
C ALA A 187 43.93 15.33 12.53
N GLY A 188 44.70 15.38 11.44
CA GLY A 188 46.16 15.20 11.47
C GLY A 188 46.63 13.75 11.44
N VAL A 189 45.78 12.78 11.10
CA VAL A 189 46.16 11.35 10.99
C VAL A 189 47.29 11.15 9.97
N PHE A 190 47.35 12.00 8.94
CA PHE A 190 48.34 11.92 7.85
C PHE A 190 49.54 12.87 8.02
N LEU A 191 49.72 13.48 9.20
CA LEU A 191 50.91 14.26 9.54
C LEU A 191 52.26 13.56 9.30
N PRO A 192 52.46 12.25 9.57
CA PRO A 192 53.75 11.60 9.30
C PRO A 192 54.10 11.52 7.80
N ILE A 193 53.11 11.69 6.92
CA ILE A 193 53.29 11.71 5.46
C ILE A 193 53.37 13.16 4.94
N GLY A 194 53.34 14.15 5.83
CA GLY A 194 53.39 15.58 5.48
C GLY A 194 52.10 16.13 4.88
N LEU A 195 51.00 15.38 4.92
CA LEU A 195 49.74 15.77 4.32
C LEU A 195 48.90 16.57 5.33
N VAL A 196 48.91 17.90 5.20
CA VAL A 196 48.14 18.82 6.04
C VAL A 196 47.04 19.45 5.19
N LEU A 197 45.79 19.32 5.62
CA LEU A 197 44.67 19.98 4.96
C LEU A 197 44.72 21.48 5.28
N GLN A 198 45.01 22.32 4.29
CA GLN A 198 44.88 23.77 4.44
C GLN A 198 43.41 24.18 4.28
N PRO A 199 42.93 25.23 4.98
CA PRO A 199 41.52 25.65 4.92
C PRO A 199 40.99 25.89 3.50
N TRP A 200 41.81 26.42 2.59
CA TRP A 200 41.42 26.66 1.19
C TRP A 200 41.12 25.35 0.44
N MET A 201 41.81 24.26 0.75
CA MET A 201 41.58 22.94 0.13
C MET A 201 40.22 22.39 0.55
N GLY A 202 39.86 22.56 1.83
CA GLY A 202 38.53 22.21 2.34
C GLY A 202 37.44 23.00 1.64
N SER A 203 37.60 24.33 1.52
CA SER A 203 36.66 25.19 0.79
C SER A 203 36.53 24.81 -0.70
N ALA A 204 37.64 24.52 -1.38
CA ALA A 204 37.63 24.09 -2.78
C ALA A 204 36.92 22.75 -2.96
N ALA A 205 37.20 21.76 -2.09
CA ALA A 205 36.54 20.46 -2.10
C ALA A 205 35.02 20.59 -1.83
N MET A 206 34.62 21.45 -0.90
CA MET A 206 33.22 21.71 -0.58
C MET A 206 32.47 22.35 -1.76
N ALA A 207 33.11 23.31 -2.44
CA ALA A 207 32.56 23.95 -3.62
C ALA A 207 32.41 22.94 -4.79
N LEU A 208 33.45 22.17 -5.09
CA LEU A 208 33.42 21.14 -6.15
C LEU A 208 32.38 20.06 -5.87
N SER A 209 32.26 19.62 -4.62
CA SER A 209 31.24 18.65 -4.20
C SER A 209 29.84 19.19 -4.48
N SER A 210 29.56 20.42 -4.08
CA SER A 210 28.26 21.08 -4.33
C SER A 210 27.93 21.16 -5.81
N VAL A 211 28.89 21.58 -6.65
CA VAL A 211 28.73 21.65 -8.10
C VAL A 211 28.45 20.27 -8.69
N SER A 212 29.17 19.24 -8.26
CA SER A 212 28.97 17.86 -8.74
C SER A 212 27.58 17.29 -8.38
N VAL A 213 27.09 17.56 -7.17
CA VAL A 213 25.75 17.13 -6.71
C VAL A 213 24.64 17.87 -7.46
N VAL A 214 24.82 19.17 -7.70
CA VAL A 214 23.87 19.99 -8.48
C VAL A 214 23.83 19.52 -9.93
N LEU A 215 24.98 19.29 -10.58
CA LEU A 215 25.04 18.74 -11.93
C LEU A 215 24.38 17.36 -12.02
N SER A 216 24.65 16.48 -11.05
CA SER A 216 24.03 15.14 -10.97
C SER A 216 22.51 15.24 -10.84
N SER A 217 22.02 16.20 -10.05
CA SER A 217 20.58 16.47 -9.88
C SER A 217 19.95 17.06 -11.14
N LEU A 218 20.65 17.98 -11.82
CA LEU A 218 20.20 18.56 -13.10
C LEU A 218 20.10 17.52 -14.20
N LEU A 219 20.92 16.47 -14.18
CA LEU A 219 20.84 15.38 -15.14
C LEU A 219 19.50 14.62 -15.06
N LEU A 220 18.76 14.73 -13.94
CA LEU A 220 17.41 14.20 -13.83
C LEU A 220 16.43 14.90 -14.78
N LYS A 221 16.70 16.14 -15.22
CA LYS A 221 15.92 16.82 -16.27
C LYS A 221 15.97 16.09 -17.62
N CYS A 222 17.00 15.28 -17.85
CA CYS A 222 17.11 14.44 -19.04
C CYS A 222 16.34 13.12 -18.92
N TYR A 223 15.63 12.89 -17.80
CA TYR A 223 14.77 11.73 -17.67
C TYR A 223 13.64 11.77 -18.70
N THR A 224 13.46 10.66 -19.40
CA THR A 224 12.34 10.45 -20.31
C THR A 224 11.48 9.32 -19.77
N LYS A 225 10.16 9.53 -19.70
CA LYS A 225 9.18 8.49 -19.36
C LYS A 225 9.38 7.30 -20.31
N PRO A 226 9.39 6.05 -19.81
CA PRO A 226 9.41 4.89 -20.69
C PRO A 226 8.14 4.87 -21.55
N THR A 227 8.32 4.92 -22.87
CA THR A 227 7.23 4.85 -23.87
C THR A 227 6.56 3.48 -23.84
N ALA A 228 5.26 3.42 -24.18
CA ALA A 228 4.49 2.18 -24.32
C ALA A 228 5.23 1.13 -25.18
N GLU A 229 5.75 1.53 -26.35
CA GLU A 229 6.53 0.64 -27.23
C GLU A 229 7.75 0.00 -26.55
N LYS A 230 8.46 0.76 -25.70
CA LYS A 230 9.64 0.24 -24.97
C LYS A 230 9.22 -0.73 -23.86
N LEU A 231 8.06 -0.50 -23.25
CA LEU A 231 7.51 -1.38 -22.24
C LEU A 231 7.02 -2.68 -22.89
N GLU A 232 6.32 -2.59 -24.02
CA GLU A 232 5.88 -3.72 -24.83
C GLU A 232 7.06 -4.56 -25.33
N ALA A 233 8.12 -3.92 -25.84
CA ALA A 233 9.33 -4.63 -26.26
C ALA A 233 10.01 -5.40 -25.10
N ARG A 234 10.00 -4.82 -23.89
CA ARG A 234 10.52 -5.51 -22.68
C ARG A 234 9.65 -6.68 -22.26
N LEU A 235 8.33 -6.57 -22.45
CA LEU A 235 7.35 -7.60 -22.11
C LEU A 235 7.29 -8.73 -23.13
N GLY A 236 7.48 -8.44 -24.42
CA GLY A 236 7.52 -9.42 -25.50
C GLY A 236 8.59 -10.51 -25.29
N ASN A 237 9.71 -10.16 -24.65
CA ASN A 237 10.76 -11.12 -24.31
C ASN A 237 10.45 -11.99 -23.06
N SER A 238 9.43 -11.64 -22.27
CA SER A 238 9.07 -12.31 -21.00
C SER A 238 7.69 -12.97 -21.03
N ARG A 239 6.98 -12.99 -22.16
CA ARG A 239 5.62 -13.55 -22.24
C ARG A 239 5.62 -15.07 -22.00
N ARG A 240 5.09 -15.49 -20.86
CA ARG A 240 4.38 -16.77 -20.69
C ARG A 240 2.91 -16.45 -20.47
N PRO A 241 1.97 -17.05 -21.23
CA PRO A 241 0.54 -16.81 -21.01
C PRO A 241 0.14 -17.34 -19.63
N GLY A 242 -0.40 -16.47 -18.77
CA GLY A 242 -0.96 -16.85 -17.47
C GLY A 242 -2.32 -17.53 -17.67
N SER A 243 -2.54 -18.65 -16.98
CA SER A 243 -3.81 -19.36 -17.00
C SER A 243 -4.85 -18.64 -16.13
N LEU A 244 -6.12 -18.67 -16.55
CA LEU A 244 -7.27 -18.14 -15.77
C LEU A 244 -7.38 -18.74 -14.36
N SER A 245 -6.71 -19.88 -14.11
CA SER A 245 -6.65 -20.61 -12.85
C SER A 245 -6.00 -19.83 -11.68
N ASP A 246 -5.20 -18.80 -11.97
CA ASP A 246 -4.35 -18.13 -10.97
C ASP A 246 -4.98 -16.88 -10.33
N VAL A 247 -6.21 -16.52 -10.71
CA VAL A 247 -6.91 -15.34 -10.19
C VAL A 247 -7.70 -15.70 -8.92
N SER A 248 -7.18 -15.29 -7.77
CA SER A 248 -7.85 -15.39 -6.47
C SER A 248 -8.79 -14.20 -6.24
N VAL A 249 -10.10 -14.48 -6.15
CA VAL A 249 -11.14 -13.47 -5.90
C VAL A 249 -11.71 -13.65 -4.50
N HIS A 250 -11.68 -12.58 -3.71
CA HIS A 250 -12.23 -12.51 -2.37
C HIS A 250 -13.47 -11.60 -2.41
N ILE A 251 -14.57 -12.03 -1.79
CA ILE A 251 -15.85 -11.32 -1.82
C ILE A 251 -16.07 -10.66 -0.45
N GLY A 252 -16.30 -9.35 -0.45
CA GLY A 252 -16.50 -8.57 0.77
C GLY A 252 -15.34 -8.67 1.77
N MET A 253 -15.65 -8.55 3.06
CA MET A 253 -14.68 -8.64 4.17
C MET A 253 -14.69 -10.04 4.82
N GLY A 254 -14.95 -11.10 4.03
CA GLY A 254 -15.13 -12.48 4.48
C GLY A 254 -13.89 -13.09 5.16
N GLU A 255 -14.17 -13.74 6.31
CA GLU A 255 -13.32 -14.26 7.39
C GLU A 255 -11.79 -14.15 7.31
N MET A 256 -11.28 -13.46 8.33
CA MET A 256 -9.97 -13.65 8.93
C MET A 256 -9.46 -15.10 8.82
N ARG A 257 -8.55 -15.35 7.88
CA ARG A 257 -7.41 -16.21 8.22
C ARG A 257 -6.42 -15.34 8.96
N ARG A 258 -6.53 -15.32 10.30
CA ARG A 258 -5.37 -15.04 11.14
C ARG A 258 -4.23 -15.91 10.59
N PRO A 259 -3.07 -15.37 10.20
CA PRO A 259 -1.94 -16.22 9.93
C PRO A 259 -1.71 -17.00 11.21
N SER A 260 -1.96 -18.31 11.18
CA SER A 260 -1.52 -19.20 12.26
C SER A 260 -0.05 -18.86 12.48
N PRO A 261 0.38 -18.48 13.70
CA PRO A 261 1.79 -18.27 13.92
C PRO A 261 2.48 -19.57 13.51
N ARG A 262 3.39 -19.49 12.54
CA ARG A 262 4.32 -20.57 12.27
C ARG A 262 5.18 -20.67 13.51
N LEU A 263 4.72 -21.50 14.46
CA LEU A 263 5.49 -21.92 15.61
C LEU A 263 6.78 -22.54 15.06
N SER A 264 7.86 -21.78 15.17
CA SER A 264 9.20 -22.29 14.98
C SER A 264 9.38 -23.43 15.98
N LEU A 265 9.96 -24.56 15.53
CA LEU A 265 10.28 -25.69 16.40
C LEU A 265 11.14 -25.25 17.61
N LEU A 266 11.85 -24.12 17.48
CA LEU A 266 12.64 -23.51 18.54
C LEU A 266 11.79 -22.88 19.65
N ASP A 267 10.61 -22.32 19.35
CA ASP A 267 9.72 -21.74 20.38
C ASP A 267 9.09 -22.82 21.26
N ARG A 268 8.90 -24.04 20.74
CA ARG A 268 8.46 -25.20 21.55
C ARG A 268 9.53 -25.61 22.58
N ILE A 269 10.81 -25.49 22.24
CA ILE A 269 11.91 -25.87 23.13
C ILE A 269 12.12 -24.80 24.21
N VAL A 270 12.02 -23.52 23.85
CA VAL A 270 12.19 -22.41 24.79
C VAL A 270 11.07 -22.38 25.83
N ASN A 271 9.83 -22.72 25.46
CA ASN A 271 8.72 -22.81 26.42
C ASN A 271 8.81 -24.03 27.35
N TYR A 272 9.35 -25.16 26.89
CA TYR A 272 9.61 -26.31 27.76
C TYR A 272 10.73 -26.01 28.77
N SER A 273 11.73 -25.25 28.35
CA SER A 273 12.86 -24.85 29.20
C SER A 273 12.48 -23.82 30.27
N ARG A 274 11.51 -22.94 29.99
CA ARG A 274 10.99 -21.97 30.99
C ARG A 274 10.05 -22.60 32.03
N ALA A 275 9.29 -23.63 31.65
CA ALA A 275 8.42 -24.35 32.58
C ALA A 275 9.21 -25.23 33.56
N SER A 276 10.41 -25.71 33.18
CA SER A 276 11.23 -26.56 34.04
C SER A 276 12.09 -25.80 35.06
N ILE A 277 12.35 -24.50 34.86
CA ILE A 277 13.22 -23.70 35.75
C ILE A 277 12.46 -23.04 36.91
N ASN A 278 11.12 -22.93 36.82
CA ASN A 278 10.31 -22.40 37.93
C ASN A 278 9.87 -23.46 38.96
N SER A 279 10.02 -24.76 38.69
CA SER A 279 9.67 -25.82 39.68
C SER A 279 10.81 -26.22 40.62
N LEU A 280 12.04 -25.72 40.40
CA LEU A 280 13.21 -26.00 41.24
C LEU A 280 13.65 -24.83 42.13
N ARG A 281 12.87 -23.74 42.18
CA ARG A 281 13.16 -22.55 43.00
C ARG A 281 12.07 -22.19 44.01
N SER A 282 11.13 -23.10 44.28
CA SER A 282 9.98 -22.89 45.18
C SER A 282 10.04 -23.68 46.50
N ASP A 283 11.16 -24.33 46.84
CA ASP A 283 11.36 -25.00 48.13
C ASP A 283 12.63 -24.44 48.80
N LYS A 284 12.51 -23.28 49.43
CA LYS A 284 13.31 -22.79 50.57
C LYS A 284 13.02 -21.30 50.81
N HIS A 285 11.95 -21.01 51.55
CA HIS A 285 11.94 -20.07 52.68
C HIS A 285 10.50 -19.84 53.14
N SER A 286 9.99 -20.76 53.98
CA SER A 286 9.11 -20.35 55.07
C SER A 286 9.98 -20.29 56.33
N LEU A 287 10.05 -19.11 56.96
CA LEU A 287 10.25 -18.86 58.40
C LEU A 287 10.76 -17.43 58.57
N ASN A 288 9.86 -16.48 58.81
CA ASN A 288 9.79 -15.78 60.09
C ASN A 288 8.71 -14.70 60.08
N SER A 289 7.93 -14.76 61.15
CA SER A 289 6.91 -13.83 61.64
C SER A 289 7.41 -12.39 61.82
N LEU A 290 6.52 -11.40 61.66
CA LEU A 290 6.08 -10.53 62.76
C LEU A 290 4.97 -9.56 62.32
N VAL A 291 4.07 -9.34 63.27
CA VAL A 291 2.81 -8.60 63.28
C VAL A 291 3.04 -7.09 63.47
N LEU A 292 2.25 -6.23 62.82
CA LEU A 292 1.57 -5.10 63.48
C LEU A 292 0.39 -4.54 62.62
N SER A 293 -0.82 -4.67 63.19
CA SER A 293 -2.03 -3.80 63.22
C SER A 293 -1.98 -2.41 62.54
N GLU A 294 -3.03 -1.74 62.04
CA GLU A 294 -4.47 -1.96 61.69
C GLU A 294 -4.96 -0.57 61.09
N PRO A 295 -6.24 -0.20 60.86
CA PRO A 295 -6.72 0.29 59.55
C PRO A 295 -7.46 1.67 59.52
N ASP A 296 -7.96 2.01 58.32
CA ASP A 296 -9.10 2.87 57.93
C ASP A 296 -9.18 4.38 58.28
N LYS A 297 -9.60 5.19 57.28
CA LYS A 297 -10.93 5.86 57.22
C LYS A 297 -11.08 6.88 56.05
N HIS A 298 -12.16 6.67 55.27
CA HIS A 298 -13.15 7.62 54.66
C HIS A 298 -12.72 8.75 53.69
N SER A 299 -13.33 8.90 52.49
CA SER A 299 -14.71 9.44 52.16
C SER A 299 -14.77 10.97 52.34
N LEU A 300 -15.41 11.86 51.57
CA LEU A 300 -16.40 11.89 50.47
C LEU A 300 -16.62 13.40 50.10
N LEU A 301 -17.27 13.67 48.95
CA LEU A 301 -17.99 14.93 48.53
C LEU A 301 -17.12 16.09 47.97
N VAL A 302 -17.32 16.64 46.76
CA VAL A 302 -18.51 17.23 46.08
C VAL A 302 -19.02 18.51 46.74
N GLU A 303 -18.79 19.66 46.09
CA GLU A 303 -19.76 20.77 45.99
C GLU A 303 -19.44 21.72 44.82
N GLU A 304 -20.48 22.10 44.08
CA GLU A 304 -20.54 23.13 43.03
C GLU A 304 -20.62 24.55 43.64
N ALA A 305 -20.21 25.60 42.90
CA ALA A 305 -21.09 26.74 42.57
C ALA A 305 -20.35 27.93 41.89
N ARG A 306 -20.89 28.29 40.70
CA ARG A 306 -21.26 29.62 40.15
C ARG A 306 -20.28 30.82 40.06
N CYS A 307 -20.08 31.23 38.80
CA CYS A 307 -20.59 32.45 38.12
C CYS A 307 -20.31 33.86 38.67
N GLU A 308 -19.66 34.70 37.84
CA GLU A 308 -19.86 36.16 37.58
C GLU A 308 -18.93 36.52 36.38
N GLU A 309 -19.43 36.86 35.17
CA GLU A 309 -19.86 38.17 34.63
C GLU A 309 -18.82 39.31 34.67
N GLU A 310 -18.35 39.78 33.49
CA GLU A 310 -18.68 41.10 32.90
C GLU A 310 -17.68 41.58 31.80
N PHE A 311 -18.25 42.06 30.68
CA PHE A 311 -17.88 43.16 29.75
C PHE A 311 -16.43 43.28 29.21
N CYS A 312 -16.18 43.42 27.90
CA CYS A 312 -16.77 44.29 26.86
C CYS A 312 -16.57 43.69 25.46
#